data_AF-A0A136WEE1-F1
#
_entry.id   AF-A0A136WEE1-F1
#
_cell.length_a   1.000
_cell.length_b   1.000
_cell.length_c   1.000
_cell.angle_alpha   90.00
_cell.angle_beta   90.00
_cell.angle_gamma   90.00
#
_symmetry.space_group_name_H-M   'P 1'
#
loop_
_entity.id
_entity.type
_entity.pdbx_description
1 polymer ?
#
loop_
_entity_poly.entity_id
_entity_poly.type
_entity_poly.pdbx_seq_one_letter_code
_entity_poly.pdbx_strand_id
1 'polypeptide(L)'
;MNKNIEVISEKVWAVNFNFVKVGYIKELTFKNQESTDCLAVLTNDGTYILNKAVSYSVYVPFIQAVMSLNTAELNSKQGFCKVIRTIVPSIKNMTDDQIIKFIWSDNSITGNWTIYQNLCKWESERRTVEKQYIKKHWFLIGMKKLLKRLGVK
;
A
#
# COMPACT_ATOMS: atom_id res chain seq x y z
N MET A 1 -7.44 17.26 -12.08
CA MET A 1 -6.91 16.56 -10.89
C MET A 1 -6.28 17.59 -9.96
N ASN A 2 -6.55 17.53 -8.65
CA ASN A 2 -6.03 18.50 -7.68
C ASN A 2 -4.50 18.37 -7.58
N LYS A 3 -3.74 19.46 -7.76
CA LYS A 3 -2.25 19.46 -7.75
C LYS A 3 -1.66 18.97 -6.41
N ASN A 4 -2.45 18.96 -5.35
CA ASN A 4 -2.06 18.50 -4.03
C ASN A 4 -2.23 16.98 -3.83
N ILE A 5 -2.74 16.27 -4.85
CA ILE A 5 -2.86 14.81 -4.88
C ILE A 5 -1.84 14.27 -5.87
N GLU A 6 -0.95 13.43 -5.36
CA GLU A 6 0.01 12.67 -6.14
C GLU A 6 -0.48 11.23 -6.29
N VAL A 7 -0.74 10.81 -7.52
CA VAL A 7 -1.17 9.43 -7.81
C VAL A 7 0.08 8.61 -8.11
N ILE A 8 0.47 7.74 -7.18
CA ILE A 8 1.65 6.87 -7.32
C ILE A 8 1.27 5.60 -8.10
N SER A 9 0.10 5.03 -7.81
CA SER A 9 -0.54 3.95 -8.57
C SER A 9 -2.06 4.04 -8.41
N GLU A 10 -2.81 3.15 -9.08
CA GLU A 10 -4.27 3.09 -8.93
C GLU A 10 -4.71 2.97 -7.46
N LYS A 11 -3.93 2.27 -6.63
CA LYS A 11 -4.28 1.90 -5.24
C LYS A 11 -3.38 2.53 -4.19
N VAL A 12 -2.44 3.40 -4.58
CA VAL A 12 -1.53 4.11 -3.68
C VAL A 12 -1.41 5.55 -4.15
N TRP A 13 -1.89 6.49 -3.35
CA TRP A 13 -1.76 7.93 -3.59
C TRP A 13 -0.98 8.57 -2.45
N ALA A 14 -0.52 9.80 -2.64
CA ALA A 14 0.04 10.62 -1.58
C ALA A 14 -0.63 12.00 -1.55
N VAL A 15 -1.01 12.45 -0.37
CA VAL A 15 -1.71 13.71 -0.13
C VAL A 15 -1.19 14.35 1.16
N ASN A 16 -1.07 15.67 1.19
CA ASN A 16 -0.76 16.37 2.44
C ASN A 16 -2.01 16.39 3.34
N PHE A 17 -1.98 15.66 4.46
CA PHE A 17 -3.15 15.51 5.33
C PHE A 17 -3.59 16.83 5.97
N ASN A 18 -2.68 17.80 6.10
CA ASN A 18 -3.02 19.14 6.59
C ASN A 18 -4.03 19.83 5.66
N PHE A 19 -3.91 19.64 4.34
CA PHE A 19 -4.86 20.20 3.37
C PHE A 19 -6.23 19.50 3.37
N VAL A 20 -6.26 18.20 3.68
CA VAL A 20 -7.53 17.48 3.86
C VAL A 20 -8.23 17.97 5.13
N LYS A 21 -7.49 18.12 6.24
CA LYS A 21 -8.01 18.57 7.54
C LYS A 21 -8.65 19.96 7.49
N VAL A 22 -8.01 20.91 6.80
CA VAL A 22 -8.54 22.29 6.68
C VAL A 22 -9.60 22.44 5.57
N GLY A 23 -10.06 21.33 4.98
CA GLY A 23 -11.15 21.31 4.01
C GLY A 23 -10.78 21.76 2.60
N TYR A 24 -9.48 21.81 2.28
CA TYR A 24 -8.98 22.22 0.96
C TYR A 24 -9.07 21.08 -0.08
N ILE A 25 -9.11 19.82 0.38
CA ILE A 25 -9.35 18.63 -0.44
C ILE A 25 -10.59 17.94 0.11
N LYS A 26 -11.75 18.22 -0.50
CA LYS A 26 -13.06 17.77 -0.02
C LYS A 26 -13.43 16.38 -0.55
N GLU A 27 -12.74 15.94 -1.60
CA GLU A 27 -12.97 14.66 -2.26
C GLU A 27 -12.46 13.47 -1.42
N LEU A 28 -11.60 13.73 -0.44
CA LEU A 28 -11.06 12.71 0.47
C LEU A 28 -11.66 12.87 1.85
N THR A 29 -12.35 11.83 2.31
CA THR A 29 -12.83 11.73 3.69
C THR A 29 -12.17 10.53 4.36
N PHE A 30 -11.45 10.77 5.45
CA PHE A 30 -10.78 9.71 6.21
C PHE A 30 -11.72 9.17 7.27
N LYS A 31 -11.78 7.84 7.39
CA LYS A 31 -12.66 7.16 8.36
C LYS A 31 -12.25 7.42 9.81
N ASN A 32 -10.94 7.57 10.06
CA ASN A 32 -10.37 7.86 11.36
C ASN A 32 -9.62 9.20 11.26
N GLN A 33 -10.20 10.29 11.76
CA GLN A 33 -9.65 11.64 11.72
C GLN A 33 -8.47 11.87 12.71
N GLU A 34 -7.99 10.83 13.40
CA GLU A 34 -7.39 11.03 14.71
C GLU A 34 -5.90 11.44 14.74
N SER A 35 -5.15 11.39 13.64
CA SER A 35 -3.92 12.20 13.60
C SER A 35 -3.46 12.55 12.18
N THR A 36 -3.06 13.80 11.99
CA THR A 36 -2.27 14.25 10.84
C THR A 36 -0.85 13.69 10.84
N ASP A 37 -0.48 12.95 11.90
CA ASP A 37 0.86 12.42 12.12
C ASP A 37 0.97 10.97 11.65
N CYS A 38 -0.14 10.35 11.23
CA CYS A 38 -0.08 9.01 10.66
C CYS A 38 0.60 9.01 9.28
N LEU A 39 1.36 7.94 9.02
CA LEU A 39 2.06 7.73 7.75
C LEU A 39 1.10 7.54 6.58
N ALA A 40 0.00 6.83 6.82
CA ALA A 40 -0.95 6.46 5.80
C ALA A 40 -2.34 6.19 6.38
N VAL A 41 -3.36 6.28 5.53
CA VAL A 41 -4.73 5.87 5.82
C VAL A 41 -5.27 5.00 4.69
N LEU A 42 -6.26 4.17 5.04
CA LEU A 42 -6.97 3.30 4.11
C LEU A 42 -8.36 3.89 3.82
N THR A 43 -8.69 4.12 2.55
CA THR A 43 -10.02 4.55 2.13
C THR A 43 -11.01 3.39 2.11
N ASN A 44 -12.31 3.72 2.03
CA ASN A 44 -13.39 2.72 2.00
C ASN A 44 -13.37 1.80 0.77
N ASP A 45 -12.69 2.19 -0.31
CA ASP A 45 -12.54 1.40 -1.54
C ASP A 45 -11.20 0.66 -1.63
N GLY A 46 -10.40 0.70 -0.56
CA GLY A 46 -9.16 -0.05 -0.46
C GLY A 46 -7.94 0.63 -1.10
N THR A 47 -7.92 1.97 -1.15
CA THR A 47 -6.79 2.78 -1.62
C THR A 47 -5.96 3.26 -0.42
N TYR A 48 -4.65 3.10 -0.49
CA TYR A 48 -3.75 3.74 0.48
C TYR A 48 -3.55 5.20 0.11
N ILE A 49 -3.75 6.09 1.07
CA ILE A 49 -3.35 7.49 0.96
C ILE A 49 -2.18 7.71 1.92
N LEU A 50 -1.01 8.02 1.38
CA LEU A 50 0.20 8.32 2.13
C LEU A 50 0.24 9.81 2.48
N ASN A 51 0.77 10.12 3.65
CA ASN A 51 0.83 11.49 4.13
C ASN A 51 2.08 12.23 3.61
N LYS A 52 1.88 13.25 2.77
CA LYS A 52 2.97 14.09 2.24
C LYS A 52 3.58 15.03 3.28
N ALA A 53 2.96 15.20 4.44
CA ALA A 53 3.54 16.00 5.53
C ALA A 53 4.70 15.30 6.24
N VAL A 54 4.90 13.99 6.00
CA VAL A 54 6.01 13.19 6.51
C VAL A 54 6.82 12.59 5.37
N SER A 55 8.00 12.05 5.64
CA SER A 55 8.86 11.38 4.65
C SER A 55 8.28 10.01 4.22
N TYR A 56 7.19 10.02 3.47
CA TYR A 56 6.49 8.80 3.03
C TYR A 56 7.21 8.04 1.91
N SER A 57 8.01 8.73 1.09
CA SER A 57 8.56 8.19 -0.16
C SER A 57 9.43 6.95 0.05
N VAL A 58 10.13 6.87 1.20
CA VAL A 58 10.95 5.70 1.58
C VAL A 58 10.14 4.41 1.73
N TYR A 59 8.84 4.52 2.06
CA TYR A 59 7.96 3.38 2.27
C TYR A 59 7.26 2.91 0.98
N VAL A 60 7.24 3.73 -0.07
CA VAL A 60 6.54 3.43 -1.34
C VAL A 60 7.01 2.10 -1.95
N PRO A 61 8.32 1.83 -2.10
CA PRO A 61 8.80 0.58 -2.68
C PRO A 61 8.38 -0.65 -1.86
N PHE A 62 8.40 -0.54 -0.53
CA PHE A 62 7.97 -1.62 0.36
C PHE A 62 6.47 -1.92 0.23
N ILE A 63 5.64 -0.87 0.22
CA ILE A 63 4.19 -1.00 0.06
C ILE A 63 3.88 -1.66 -1.29
N GLN A 64 4.47 -1.17 -2.38
CA GLN A 64 4.25 -1.73 -3.72
C GLN A 64 4.72 -3.19 -3.81
N ALA A 65 5.88 -3.52 -3.22
CA ALA A 65 6.39 -4.88 -3.20
C ALA A 65 5.46 -5.82 -2.42
N VAL A 66 4.97 -5.42 -1.23
CA VAL A 66 4.00 -6.22 -0.45
C VAL A 66 2.67 -6.38 -1.18
N MET A 67 2.18 -5.33 -1.84
CA MET A 67 0.95 -5.38 -2.65
C MET A 67 1.05 -6.37 -3.82
N SER A 68 2.26 -6.60 -4.34
CA SER A 68 2.50 -7.57 -5.42
C SER A 68 2.45 -9.03 -4.98
N LEU A 69 2.48 -9.30 -3.66
CA LEU A 69 2.46 -10.66 -3.13
C LEU A 69 1.07 -11.30 -3.29
N ASN A 70 1.01 -12.60 -3.54
CA ASN A 70 -0.24 -13.32 -3.43
C ASN A 70 -0.60 -13.58 -1.95
N THR A 71 -1.81 -14.07 -1.67
CA THR A 71 -2.28 -14.27 -0.29
C THR A 71 -1.46 -15.29 0.49
N ALA A 72 -0.96 -16.35 -0.16
CA ALA A 72 -0.13 -17.37 0.49
C ALA A 72 1.28 -16.84 0.81
N GLU A 73 1.77 -15.87 0.04
CA GLU A 73 3.05 -15.22 0.26
C GLU A 73 3.02 -14.22 1.42
N LEU A 74 1.87 -13.57 1.69
CA LEU A 74 1.74 -12.59 2.77
C LEU A 74 2.13 -13.19 4.13
N ASN A 75 2.93 -12.45 4.90
CA ASN A 75 3.42 -12.84 6.22
C ASN A 75 4.26 -14.15 6.24
N SER A 76 4.73 -14.62 5.07
CA SER A 76 5.63 -15.76 4.97
C SER A 76 7.09 -15.32 4.79
N LYS A 77 8.04 -16.21 5.09
CA LYS A 77 9.48 -16.00 4.84
C LYS A 77 9.76 -15.83 3.35
N GLN A 78 9.14 -16.64 2.50
CA GLN A 78 9.27 -16.54 1.05
C GLN A 78 8.80 -15.18 0.54
N GLY A 79 7.64 -14.70 1.01
CA GLY A 79 7.11 -13.38 0.68
C GLY A 79 8.05 -12.26 1.11
N PHE A 80 8.64 -12.36 2.30
CA PHE A 80 9.64 -11.42 2.77
C PHE A 80 10.86 -11.39 1.85
N CYS A 81 11.45 -12.55 1.54
CA CYS A 81 12.60 -12.63 0.63
C CYS A 81 12.27 -12.04 -0.76
N LYS A 82 11.06 -12.26 -1.27
CA LYS A 82 10.58 -11.66 -2.53
C LYS A 82 10.48 -10.14 -2.45
N VAL A 83 9.98 -9.59 -1.35
CA VAL A 83 9.96 -8.14 -1.09
C VAL A 83 11.38 -7.58 -1.06
N ILE A 84 12.29 -8.19 -0.31
CA ILE A 84 13.66 -7.67 -0.20
C ILE A 84 14.38 -7.71 -1.56
N ARG A 85 14.25 -8.79 -2.34
CA ARG A 85 14.79 -8.83 -3.72
C ARG A 85 14.23 -7.73 -4.63
N THR A 86 12.99 -7.33 -4.39
CA THR A 86 12.31 -6.30 -5.19
C THR A 86 12.88 -4.91 -4.90
N ILE A 87 13.18 -4.62 -3.63
CA ILE A 87 13.60 -3.28 -3.19
C ILE A 87 15.12 -3.11 -3.06
N VAL A 88 15.87 -4.22 -2.96
CA VAL A 88 17.34 -4.23 -2.85
C VAL A 88 17.93 -4.97 -4.06
N PRO A 89 18.27 -4.26 -5.16
CA PRO A 89 18.72 -4.89 -6.40
C PRO A 89 20.00 -5.73 -6.24
N SER A 90 20.89 -5.36 -5.32
CA SER A 90 22.17 -6.06 -5.09
C SER A 90 21.98 -7.50 -4.58
N ILE A 91 20.82 -7.83 -3.99
CA ILE A 91 20.55 -9.17 -3.47
C ILE A 91 19.51 -9.93 -4.31
N LYS A 92 19.12 -9.41 -5.47
CA LYS A 92 18.11 -10.00 -6.37
C LYS A 92 18.37 -11.48 -6.68
N ASN A 93 19.63 -11.87 -6.80
CA ASN A 93 20.05 -13.23 -7.17
C ASN A 93 20.37 -14.12 -5.96
N MET A 94 20.24 -13.63 -4.73
CA MET A 94 20.46 -14.44 -3.54
C MET A 94 19.30 -15.43 -3.32
N THR A 95 19.61 -16.61 -2.79
CA THR A 95 18.61 -17.59 -2.34
C THR A 95 17.88 -17.09 -1.09
N ASP A 96 16.74 -17.69 -0.76
CA ASP A 96 15.99 -17.32 0.46
C ASP A 96 16.88 -17.49 1.70
N ASP A 97 17.63 -18.59 1.81
CA ASP A 97 18.52 -18.86 2.93
C ASP A 97 19.65 -17.83 3.04
N GLN A 98 20.21 -17.38 1.91
CA GLN A 98 21.23 -16.33 1.90
C GLN A 98 20.67 -14.98 2.39
N ILE A 99 19.47 -14.62 1.95
CA ILE A 99 18.79 -13.39 2.38
C ILE A 99 18.46 -13.44 3.87
N ILE A 100 17.91 -14.56 4.33
CA ILE A 100 17.61 -14.78 5.75
C ILE A 100 18.89 -14.67 6.57
N LYS A 101 19.95 -15.39 6.20
CA LYS A 101 21.23 -15.33 6.92
C LYS A 101 21.79 -13.90 6.96
N PHE A 102 21.76 -13.18 5.84
CA PHE A 102 22.19 -11.79 5.77
C PHE A 102 21.40 -10.89 6.73
N ILE A 103 20.07 -10.99 6.72
CA ILE A 103 19.18 -10.16 7.53
C ILE A 103 19.29 -10.45 9.02
N TRP A 104 19.45 -11.72 9.41
CA TRP A 104 19.60 -12.11 10.81
C TRP A 104 21.02 -11.98 11.35
N SER A 105 22.02 -11.85 10.47
CA SER A 105 23.40 -11.56 10.87
C SER A 105 23.63 -10.10 11.27
N ASP A 106 22.71 -9.21 10.89
CA ASP A 106 22.77 -7.79 11.21
C ASP A 106 21.56 -7.39 12.06
N ASN A 107 21.79 -7.16 13.35
CA ASN A 107 20.74 -6.78 14.28
C ASN A 107 20.06 -5.46 13.91
N SER A 108 20.69 -4.57 13.14
CA SER A 108 20.06 -3.35 12.61
C SER A 108 18.97 -3.63 11.57
N ILE A 109 18.99 -4.81 10.96
CA ILE A 109 18.09 -5.25 9.88
C ILE A 109 16.90 -6.07 10.43
N THR A 110 16.97 -6.57 11.68
CA THR A 110 15.86 -7.33 12.32
C THR A 110 14.55 -6.54 12.40
N GLY A 111 14.61 -5.21 12.52
CA GLY A 111 13.44 -4.33 12.43
C GLY A 111 12.69 -4.44 11.09
N ASN A 112 13.35 -4.89 10.02
CA ASN A 112 12.72 -5.06 8.71
C ASN A 112 11.69 -6.20 8.69
N TRP A 113 11.87 -7.23 9.53
CA TRP A 113 10.86 -8.28 9.64
C TRP A 113 9.57 -7.73 10.25
N THR A 114 9.66 -6.99 11.36
CA THR A 114 8.49 -6.36 12.00
C THR A 114 7.80 -5.37 11.07
N ILE A 115 8.56 -4.54 10.36
CA ILE A 115 8.02 -3.62 9.34
C ILE A 115 7.28 -4.41 8.25
N TYR A 116 7.89 -5.47 7.74
CA TYR A 116 7.25 -6.35 6.74
C TYR A 116 5.94 -6.95 7.25
N GLN A 117 5.91 -7.46 8.49
CA GLN A 117 4.70 -8.04 9.07
C GLN A 117 3.59 -6.99 9.22
N ASN A 118 3.94 -5.78 9.65
CA ASN A 118 2.99 -4.67 9.74
C ASN A 118 2.42 -4.30 8.37
N LEU A 119 3.27 -4.22 7.34
CA LEU A 119 2.82 -3.98 5.97
C LEU A 119 1.95 -5.11 5.41
N CYS A 120 2.25 -6.37 5.75
CA CYS A 120 1.40 -7.51 5.37
C CYS A 120 0.03 -7.45 6.03
N LYS A 121 -0.03 -7.03 7.30
CA LYS A 121 -1.28 -6.83 8.02
C LYS A 121 -2.12 -5.75 7.36
N TRP A 122 -1.50 -4.61 7.04
CA TRP A 122 -2.16 -3.53 6.30
C TRP A 122 -2.67 -4.03 4.94
N GLU A 123 -1.86 -4.75 4.16
CA GLU A 123 -2.28 -5.24 2.85
C GLU A 123 -3.43 -6.26 2.94
N SER A 124 -3.44 -7.07 3.99
CA SER A 124 -4.55 -8.00 4.27
C SER A 124 -5.85 -7.24 4.58
N GLU A 125 -5.76 -6.17 5.37
CA GLU A 125 -6.88 -5.28 5.68
C GLU A 125 -7.39 -4.57 4.41
N ARG A 126 -6.48 -4.00 3.60
CA ARG A 126 -6.80 -3.36 2.32
C ARG A 126 -7.56 -4.30 1.39
N ARG A 127 -7.08 -5.54 1.21
CA ARG A 127 -7.78 -6.56 0.41
C ARG A 127 -9.17 -6.87 0.93
N THR A 128 -9.34 -6.86 2.24
CA THR A 128 -10.64 -7.12 2.89
C THR A 128 -11.61 -5.97 2.62
N VAL A 129 -11.17 -4.73 2.82
CA VAL A 129 -11.96 -3.52 2.54
C VAL A 129 -12.34 -3.45 1.06
N GLU A 130 -11.39 -3.69 0.15
CA GLU A 130 -11.65 -3.72 -1.29
C GLU A 130 -12.68 -4.78 -1.67
N LYS A 131 -12.57 -6.01 -1.14
CA LYS A 131 -13.57 -7.06 -1.38
C LYS A 131 -14.95 -6.66 -0.89
N GLN A 132 -15.05 -6.05 0.29
CA GLN A 132 -16.33 -5.57 0.84
C GLN A 132 -16.92 -4.44 0.00
N TYR A 133 -16.09 -3.50 -0.45
CA TYR A 133 -16.50 -2.42 -1.34
C TYR A 133 -17.01 -2.96 -2.67
N ILE A 134 -16.28 -3.88 -3.29
CA ILE A 134 -16.70 -4.54 -4.54
C ILE A 134 -18.04 -5.26 -4.35
N LYS A 135 -18.22 -5.98 -3.24
CA LYS A 135 -19.48 -6.66 -2.93
C LYS A 135 -20.64 -5.68 -2.79
N LYS A 136 -20.44 -4.57 -2.09
CA LYS A 136 -21.47 -3.53 -1.86
C LYS A 136 -21.81 -2.76 -3.14
N HIS A 137 -20.84 -2.57 -4.02
CA HIS A 137 -20.97 -1.74 -5.22
C HIS A 137 -20.88 -2.56 -6.53
N TRP A 138 -21.16 -3.87 -6.47
CA TRP A 138 -20.93 -4.80 -7.58
C TRP A 138 -21.61 -4.37 -8.88
N PHE A 139 -22.84 -3.84 -8.76
CA PHE A 139 -23.63 -3.35 -9.88
C PHE A 139 -22.95 -2.17 -10.60
N LEU A 140 -22.54 -1.15 -9.84
CA LEU A 140 -21.84 0.03 -10.38
C LEU A 140 -20.50 -0.36 -11.02
N ILE A 141 -19.77 -1.30 -10.43
CA ILE A 141 -18.49 -1.79 -10.96
C ILE A 141 -18.71 -2.60 -12.24
N GLY A 142 -19.75 -3.43 -12.28
CA GLY A 142 -20.17 -4.17 -13.47
C GLY A 142 -20.50 -3.22 -14.63
N MET A 143 -21.30 -2.19 -14.36
CA MET A 143 -21.61 -1.14 -15.34
C MET A 143 -20.37 -0.41 -15.85
N LYS A 144 -19.46 0.02 -14.97
CA LYS A 144 -18.22 0.67 -15.38
C LYS A 144 -17.36 -0.21 -16.29
N LYS A 145 -17.25 -1.51 -15.98
CA LYS A 145 -16.53 -2.48 -16.82
C LYS A 145 -17.18 -2.63 -18.21
N LEU A 146 -18.51 -2.65 -18.27
CA LEU A 146 -19.25 -2.73 -19.52
C LEU A 146 -19.04 -1.45 -20.36
N LEU A 147 -19.22 -0.27 -19.78
CA LEU A 147 -19.00 1.01 -20.46
C LEU A 147 -17.57 1.14 -21.01
N LYS A 148 -16.57 0.73 -20.21
CA LYS A 148 -15.17 0.70 -20.65
C LYS A 148 -14.95 -0.24 -21.84
N ARG A 149 -15.63 -1.40 -21.89
CA ARG A 149 -15.59 -2.32 -23.04
C ARG A 149 -16.27 -1.74 -24.28
N LEU A 150 -17.28 -0.91 -24.08
CA LEU A 150 -18.01 -0.22 -25.15
C LEU A 150 -17.31 1.09 -25.61
N GLY A 151 -16.13 1.41 -25.07
CA GLY A 151 -15.39 2.63 -25.43
C GLY A 151 -16.00 3.93 -24.90
N VAL A 152 -17.00 3.85 -24.01
CA VAL A 152 -17.62 5.01 -23.39
C VAL A 152 -16.74 5.47 -22.23
N LYS A 153 -16.19 6.69 -22.32
CA LYS A 153 -15.33 7.31 -21.30
C LYS A 153 -16.14 7.88 -20.14
#